data_AF-A0A4R4EL65-F1
#
_entry.id   AF-A0A4R4EL65-F1
#
_cell.length_a   1.000
_cell.length_b   1.000
_cell.length_c   1.000
_cell.angle_alpha   90.00
_cell.angle_beta   90.00
_cell.angle_gamma   90.00
#
_symmetry.space_group_name_H-M   'P 1'
#
loop_
_entity.id
_entity.type
_entity.pdbx_description
1 polymer ?
#
loop_
_entity_poly.entity_id
_entity_poly.type
_entity_poly.pdbx_seq_one_letter_code
_entity_poly.pdbx_strand_id
1 'polypeptide(L)'
;MGFLPPLGPSPGFPGMPGMPGPGGFPPGPPGGPSSQAPTAPPPSFTPQQSVAAPFAVDPGAIRRCLFRNTYVWLNNGQQFWFFPIFVGRTSIAGFRWTGFFWTYTGFDLRLIDSFTCF
;
A
#
# COMPACT_ATOMS: atom_id res chain seq x y z
N MET A 1 -34.80 29.00 -49.51
CA MET A 1 -35.91 28.32 -48.81
C MET A 1 -35.33 27.44 -47.72
N GLY A 2 -35.67 27.73 -46.45
CA GLY A 2 -35.23 26.94 -45.30
C GLY A 2 -35.06 27.79 -44.03
N PHE A 3 -36.13 28.48 -43.63
CA PHE A 3 -36.24 29.20 -42.35
C PHE A 3 -36.45 28.18 -41.21
N LEU A 4 -35.60 28.22 -40.18
CA LEU A 4 -35.91 27.63 -38.88
C LEU A 4 -36.03 28.76 -37.83
N PRO A 5 -37.12 28.82 -37.06
CA PRO A 5 -37.37 29.87 -36.08
C PRO A 5 -36.56 29.68 -34.78
N PRO A 6 -36.38 30.75 -33.98
CA PRO A 6 -35.55 30.74 -32.78
C PRO A 6 -36.22 29.99 -31.62
N LEU A 7 -35.45 29.12 -30.97
CA LEU A 7 -35.80 28.47 -29.70
C LEU A 7 -35.83 29.55 -28.60
N GLY A 8 -36.98 29.67 -27.93
CA GLY A 8 -37.24 30.68 -26.90
C GLY A 8 -36.41 30.53 -25.61
N PRO A 9 -36.50 31.51 -24.71
CA PRO A 9 -35.70 31.57 -23.48
C PRO A 9 -36.26 30.67 -22.37
N SER A 10 -35.43 29.75 -21.88
CA SER A 10 -35.72 28.93 -20.70
C SER A 10 -35.57 29.75 -19.40
N PRO A 11 -36.53 29.70 -18.46
CA PRO A 11 -36.44 30.37 -17.17
C PRO A 11 -35.33 29.80 -16.28
N GLY A 12 -34.57 30.68 -15.64
CA GLY A 12 -33.41 30.34 -14.82
C GLY A 12 -33.75 29.58 -13.53
N PHE A 13 -32.83 28.69 -13.15
CA PHE A 13 -32.71 28.16 -11.79
C PHE A 13 -31.62 28.96 -11.03
N PRO A 14 -31.90 29.47 -9.82
CA PRO A 14 -30.95 30.26 -9.07
C PRO A 14 -30.06 29.36 -8.18
N GLY A 15 -28.75 29.53 -8.34
CA GLY A 15 -27.79 29.30 -7.26
C GLY A 15 -27.10 27.93 -7.22
N MET A 16 -25.88 27.86 -7.77
CA MET A 16 -24.84 27.03 -7.18
C MET A 16 -23.47 27.69 -7.41
N PRO A 17 -22.79 28.19 -6.35
CA PRO A 17 -21.49 28.84 -6.49
C PRO A 17 -20.37 27.80 -6.51
N GLY A 18 -19.49 27.93 -7.51
CA GLY A 18 -18.08 27.54 -7.40
C GLY A 18 -17.71 26.15 -7.90
N MET A 19 -17.41 26.06 -9.21
CA MET A 19 -16.38 25.13 -9.69
C MET A 19 -15.08 25.93 -9.90
N PRO A 20 -13.92 25.42 -9.51
CA PRO A 20 -12.94 25.09 -10.54
C PRO A 20 -12.09 23.85 -10.22
N GLY A 21 -11.82 23.02 -11.24
CA GLY A 21 -10.67 22.11 -11.24
C GLY A 21 -10.97 20.67 -11.70
N PRO A 22 -10.42 20.22 -12.84
CA PRO A 22 -10.63 18.88 -13.37
C PRO A 22 -9.60 17.91 -12.78
N GLY A 23 -10.07 16.89 -12.07
CA GLY A 23 -9.22 15.85 -11.49
C GLY A 23 -10.05 14.66 -11.07
N GLY A 24 -10.52 13.88 -12.04
CA GLY A 24 -11.26 12.66 -11.79
C GLY A 24 -10.39 11.62 -11.08
N PHE A 25 -10.70 11.35 -9.81
CA PHE A 25 -10.48 10.03 -9.24
C PHE A 25 -11.85 9.37 -9.05
N PRO A 26 -12.09 8.16 -9.57
CA PRO A 26 -13.32 7.44 -9.29
C PRO A 26 -13.37 7.07 -7.80
N PRO A 27 -14.54 7.16 -7.14
CA PRO A 27 -14.70 6.64 -5.79
C PRO A 27 -14.57 5.11 -5.87
N GLY A 28 -13.52 4.58 -5.25
CA GLY A 28 -13.32 3.15 -5.11
C GLY A 28 -14.47 2.50 -4.31
N PRO A 29 -14.75 1.20 -4.55
CA PRO A 29 -15.87 0.50 -3.94
C PRO A 29 -15.79 0.46 -2.40
N PRO A 30 -16.95 0.37 -1.71
CA PRO A 30 -17.03 0.41 -0.26
C PRO A 30 -16.60 -0.92 0.35
N GLY A 31 -15.78 -0.85 1.41
CA GLY A 31 -15.73 -1.90 2.43
C GLY A 31 -14.85 -3.12 2.14
N GLY A 32 -13.54 -2.91 2.05
CA GLY A 32 -12.55 -3.87 2.54
C GLY A 32 -11.68 -3.16 3.58
N PRO A 33 -11.00 -3.86 4.52
CA PRO A 33 -10.01 -3.18 5.36
C PRO A 33 -9.05 -2.48 4.42
N SER A 34 -9.14 -1.15 4.39
CA SER A 34 -8.25 -0.34 3.59
C SER A 34 -6.88 -0.59 4.18
N SER A 35 -6.12 -1.46 3.53
CA SER A 35 -4.71 -1.70 3.83
C SER A 35 -3.96 -0.43 3.48
N GLN A 36 -4.16 0.61 4.28
CA GLN A 36 -3.48 1.87 4.16
C GLN A 36 -2.01 1.58 4.49
N ALA A 37 -1.12 2.09 3.65
CA ALA A 37 0.30 2.07 3.96
C ALA A 37 0.50 2.72 5.34
N PRO A 38 1.47 2.25 6.14
CA PRO A 38 1.85 2.97 7.35
C PRO A 38 2.13 4.43 7.01
N THR A 39 1.56 5.35 7.76
CA THR A 39 1.77 6.80 7.54
C THR A 39 3.06 7.29 8.19
N ALA A 40 3.65 6.50 9.10
CA ALA A 40 4.91 6.80 9.77
C ALA A 40 6.10 6.11 9.07
N PRO A 41 7.28 6.75 9.03
CA PRO A 41 8.50 6.07 8.61
C PRO A 41 8.84 4.93 9.60
N PRO A 42 9.52 3.88 9.14
CA PRO A 42 10.02 2.84 10.03
C PRO A 42 11.16 3.38 10.91
N PRO A 43 11.60 2.62 11.94
CA PRO A 43 12.77 2.99 12.72
C PRO A 43 14.00 3.25 11.81
N SER A 44 14.75 4.29 12.11
CA SER A 44 15.91 4.70 11.29
C SER A 44 17.18 3.87 11.53
N PHE A 45 17.10 2.79 12.30
CA PHE A 45 18.19 1.85 12.51
C PHE A 45 17.98 0.57 11.70
N THR A 46 19.07 -0.13 11.41
CA THR A 46 19.01 -1.50 10.90
C THR A 46 19.23 -2.44 12.08
N PRO A 47 18.27 -3.32 12.42
CA PRO A 47 18.46 -4.29 13.49
C PRO A 47 19.63 -5.23 13.18
N GLN A 48 20.23 -5.83 14.21
CA GLN A 48 21.22 -6.88 13.99
C GLN A 48 20.50 -8.15 13.54
N GLN A 49 20.91 -8.70 12.40
CA GLN A 49 20.41 -9.97 11.89
C GLN A 49 20.65 -11.04 12.95
N SER A 50 19.56 -11.53 13.54
CA SER A 50 19.64 -12.55 14.59
C SER A 50 19.80 -13.91 13.91
N VAL A 51 21.04 -14.42 13.86
CA VAL A 51 21.38 -15.75 13.33
C VAL A 51 20.71 -16.89 14.12
N ALA A 52 20.07 -16.56 15.25
CA ALA A 52 19.40 -17.50 16.14
C ALA A 52 17.93 -17.78 15.79
N ALA A 53 17.34 -17.12 14.77
CA ALA A 53 16.02 -17.50 14.29
C ALA A 53 16.13 -18.80 13.48
N PRO A 54 15.29 -19.83 13.74
CA PRO A 54 15.42 -21.12 13.08
C PRO A 54 15.37 -20.93 11.56
N PHE A 55 16.34 -21.54 10.87
CA PHE A 55 16.60 -21.51 9.43
C PHE A 55 15.41 -21.85 8.51
N ALA A 56 14.22 -22.09 9.05
CA ALA A 56 12.98 -22.13 8.31
C ALA A 56 12.20 -20.85 8.61
N VAL A 57 12.17 -19.92 7.66
CA VAL A 57 11.14 -18.87 7.62
C VAL A 57 9.81 -19.57 7.38
N ASP A 58 9.19 -20.06 8.45
CA ASP A 58 7.89 -20.67 8.39
C ASP A 58 6.84 -19.57 8.12
N PRO A 59 5.91 -19.79 7.16
CA PRO A 59 4.81 -18.86 6.91
C PRO A 59 4.01 -18.55 8.18
N GLY A 60 4.01 -19.45 9.16
CA GLY A 60 3.39 -19.26 10.48
C GLY A 60 4.13 -18.26 11.39
N ALA A 61 5.45 -18.15 11.28
CA ALA A 61 6.24 -17.25 12.12
C ALA A 61 6.09 -15.79 11.67
N ILE A 62 6.16 -15.53 10.37
CA ILE A 62 6.02 -14.18 9.81
C ILE A 62 4.58 -13.63 9.92
N ARG A 63 3.57 -14.50 10.01
CA ARG A 63 2.17 -14.08 10.30
C ARG A 63 2.04 -13.30 11.60
N ARG A 64 2.93 -13.53 12.58
CA ARG A 64 2.95 -12.78 13.85
C ARG A 64 3.41 -11.33 13.67
N CYS A 65 4.08 -11.05 12.56
CA CYS A 65 4.57 -9.73 12.20
C CYS A 65 3.59 -8.96 11.29
N LEU A 66 2.41 -9.50 10.99
CA LEU A 66 1.36 -8.77 10.26
C LEU A 66 1.03 -7.44 10.94
N PHE A 67 0.90 -6.39 10.14
CA PHE A 67 0.63 -5.02 10.57
C PHE A 67 1.69 -4.43 11.53
N ARG A 68 2.94 -4.89 11.43
CA ARG A 68 4.08 -4.41 12.21
C ARG A 68 5.25 -4.04 11.32
N ASN A 69 6.08 -3.11 11.79
CA ASN A 69 7.33 -2.79 11.12
C ASN A 69 8.27 -3.99 11.21
N THR A 70 8.56 -4.59 10.07
CA THR A 70 9.37 -5.81 9.95
C THR A 70 10.60 -5.50 9.14
N TYR A 71 11.77 -5.74 9.68
CA TYR A 71 13.00 -5.72 8.90
C TYR A 71 13.21 -7.10 8.29
N VAL A 72 13.42 -7.16 6.98
CA VAL A 72 13.63 -8.42 6.26
C VAL A 72 14.99 -8.42 5.59
N TRP A 73 15.66 -9.56 5.67
CA TRP A 73 16.87 -9.88 4.90
C TRP A 73 16.51 -10.94 3.88
N LEU A 74 16.83 -10.66 2.62
CA LEU A 74 16.61 -11.58 1.52
C LEU A 74 17.90 -12.35 1.19
N ASN A 75 17.74 -13.56 0.66
CA ASN A 75 18.83 -14.45 0.25
C ASN A 75 19.77 -13.84 -0.83
N ASN A 76 19.31 -12.81 -1.55
CA ASN A 76 20.10 -12.08 -2.54
C ASN A 76 20.90 -10.91 -1.93
N GLY A 77 20.94 -10.79 -0.60
CA GLY A 77 21.61 -9.69 0.12
C GLY A 77 20.81 -8.40 0.22
N GLN A 78 19.58 -8.35 -0.33
CA GLN A 78 18.73 -7.18 -0.15
C GLN A 78 18.15 -7.16 1.26
N GLN A 79 18.15 -5.98 1.87
CA GLN A 79 17.54 -5.77 3.19
C GLN A 79 16.74 -4.47 3.20
N PHE A 80 15.58 -4.49 3.84
CA PHE A 80 14.69 -3.33 3.89
C PHE A 80 13.64 -3.46 4.99
N TRP A 81 13.06 -2.31 5.34
CA TRP A 81 11.85 -2.26 6.12
C TRP A 81 10.64 -2.64 5.28
N PHE A 82 9.83 -3.52 5.83
CA PHE A 82 8.66 -4.10 5.23
C PHE A 82 7.51 -4.12 6.24
N PHE A 83 6.33 -3.78 5.78
CA PHE A 83 5.10 -3.78 6.57
C PHE A 83 4.13 -4.77 5.95
N PRO A 84 4.13 -6.03 6.41
CA PRO A 84 3.30 -7.07 5.83
C PRO A 84 1.83 -6.85 6.20
N ILE A 85 0.96 -6.85 5.20
CA ILE A 85 -0.49 -6.76 5.38
C ILE A 85 -1.18 -8.11 5.11
N PHE A 86 -0.49 -9.01 4.41
CA PHE A 86 -1.02 -10.30 4.03
C PHE A 86 0.11 -11.32 3.89
N VAL A 87 -0.09 -12.51 4.45
CA VAL A 87 0.82 -13.66 4.32
C VAL A 87 0.03 -14.85 3.79
N GLY A 88 0.40 -15.32 2.59
CA GLY A 88 -0.15 -16.52 1.97
C GLY A 88 0.48 -17.81 2.50
N ARG A 89 0.50 -18.84 1.66
CA ARG A 89 1.22 -20.11 1.95
C ARG A 89 2.70 -20.02 1.59
N THR A 90 3.02 -19.31 0.51
CA THR A 90 4.40 -19.19 -0.02
C THR A 90 4.78 -17.76 -0.36
N SER A 91 3.84 -16.82 -0.32
CA SER A 91 4.04 -15.43 -0.70
C SER A 91 3.64 -14.49 0.43
N ILE A 92 4.20 -13.29 0.41
CA ILE A 92 3.87 -12.21 1.32
C ILE A 92 3.64 -10.92 0.54
N ALA A 93 2.66 -10.14 0.98
CA ALA A 93 2.35 -8.84 0.41
C ALA A 93 2.24 -7.78 1.50
N GLY A 94 2.66 -6.57 1.16
CA GLY A 94 2.87 -5.51 2.13
C GLY A 94 3.40 -4.24 1.50
N PHE A 95 3.88 -3.36 2.36
CA PHE A 95 4.52 -2.13 1.96
C PHE A 95 6.01 -2.20 2.23
N ARG A 96 6.84 -1.90 1.24
CA ARG A 96 8.29 -1.77 1.39
C ARG A 96 8.66 -0.29 1.53
N TRP A 97 9.54 0.00 2.47
CA TRP A 97 10.11 1.33 2.60
C TRP A 97 11.20 1.56 1.56
N THR A 98 11.12 2.66 0.82
CA THR A 98 12.14 3.06 -0.17
C THR A 98 13.20 4.00 0.41
N GLY A 99 13.04 4.44 1.67
CA GLY A 99 13.80 5.56 2.24
C GLY A 99 12.97 6.85 2.33
N PHE A 100 11.95 6.99 1.48
CA PHE A 100 11.11 8.19 1.40
C PHE A 100 9.62 7.90 1.58
N PHE A 101 9.16 6.77 1.03
CA PHE A 101 7.75 6.39 1.07
C PHE A 101 7.59 4.88 1.12
N TRP A 102 6.39 4.47 1.50
CA TRP A 102 5.95 3.09 1.48
C TRP A 102 5.39 2.74 0.10
N THR A 103 5.96 1.72 -0.54
CA THR A 103 5.51 1.21 -1.84
C THR A 103 4.92 -0.17 -1.66
N TYR A 104 3.72 -0.40 -2.20
CA TYR A 104 3.13 -1.73 -2.17
C TYR A 104 3.98 -2.71 -2.98
N THR A 105 4.30 -3.85 -2.38
CA THR A 105 5.08 -4.91 -3.02
C THR A 105 4.72 -6.28 -2.45
N GLY A 106 5.04 -7.32 -3.21
CA GLY A 106 4.91 -8.70 -2.77
C GLY A 106 6.03 -9.54 -3.35
N PHE A 107 6.44 -10.54 -2.59
CA PHE A 107 7.52 -11.45 -2.95
C PHE A 107 7.33 -12.81 -2.27
N ASP A 108 8.08 -13.81 -2.73
CA ASP A 108 8.04 -15.15 -2.16
C ASP A 108 8.73 -15.20 -0.80
N LEU A 109 8.10 -15.87 0.17
CA LEU A 109 8.66 -16.12 1.50
C LEU A 109 9.99 -16.88 1.43
N ARG A 110 10.20 -17.68 0.39
CA ARG A 110 11.44 -18.42 0.12
C ARG A 110 12.64 -17.51 -0.13
N LEU A 111 12.40 -16.25 -0.50
CA LEU A 111 13.46 -15.28 -0.68
C LEU A 111 13.94 -14.70 0.64
N ILE A 112 13.16 -14.83 1.72
CA ILE A 112 13.54 -14.34 3.04
C ILE A 112 14.54 -15.30 3.65
N ASP A 113 15.72 -14.77 3.97
CA ASP A 113 16.72 -15.46 4.78
C ASP A 113 16.34 -15.36 6.26
N SER A 114 16.07 -14.14 6.73
CA SER A 114 15.73 -13.84 8.11
C SER A 114 14.84 -12.60 8.21
N PHE A 115 14.15 -12.44 9.33
CA PHE A 115 13.29 -11.29 9.58
C PHE A 115 13.19 -10.99 11.08
N THR A 116 12.95 -9.73 11.40
CA THR A 116 12.70 -9.27 12.78
C THR A 116 11.58 -8.25 12.76
N CYS A 117 10.54 -8.45 13.57
CA CYS A 117 9.46 -7.48 13.71
C CYS A 117 9.50 -6.73 15.05
N PHE A 118 8.99 -5.50 15.02
CA PHE A 118 8.95 -4.55 16.12
C PHE A 118 7.50 -4.24 16.53
#